data_AF-A0A9D6PP47-F1
#
_entry.id   AF-A0A9D6PP47-F1
#
_cell.length_a   1.000
_cell.length_b   1.000
_cell.length_c   1.000
_cell.angle_alpha   90.00
_cell.angle_beta   90.00
_cell.angle_gamma   90.00
#
_symmetry.space_group_name_H-M   'P 1'
#
loop_
_entity.id
_entity.type
_entity.pdbx_description
1 polymer ?
#
loop_
_entity_poly.entity_id
_entity_poly.type
_entity_poly.pdbx_seq_one_letter_code
_entity_poly.pdbx_strand_id
1 'polypeptide(L)'
;DAVYHQGPAWAWLLGPFALAHFRVQGDPAAALAFLEPMAHHLADYGVGSIAEIFDGESPFTPRGCIAQAWSVAETLRAWMEIAGSGGEPGPSGRETSERVPRRAPARGRRKARA
;
A
#
# COMPACT_ATOMS: atom_id res chain seq x y z
N ASP A 1 -9.72 19.24 13.05
CA ASP A 1 -9.40 17.84 13.39
C ASP A 1 -10.39 16.78 12.94
N ALA A 2 -11.68 16.86 13.30
CA ALA A 2 -12.61 15.73 13.11
C ALA A 2 -12.64 15.12 11.68
N VAL A 3 -12.42 15.93 10.64
CA VAL A 3 -12.45 15.48 9.23
C VAL A 3 -11.04 15.25 8.65
N TYR A 4 -9.98 15.82 9.22
CA TYR A 4 -8.63 15.85 8.63
C TYR A 4 -7.97 14.47 8.48
N HIS A 5 -8.44 13.50 9.27
CA HIS A 5 -8.02 12.09 9.21
C HIS A 5 -9.18 11.12 8.96
N GLN A 6 -10.33 11.63 8.50
CA GLN A 6 -11.59 10.86 8.35
C GLN A 6 -12.27 11.17 7.00
N GLY A 7 -11.46 11.32 5.94
CA GLY A 7 -11.98 11.62 4.60
C GLY A 7 -10.87 11.94 3.61
N PRO A 8 -10.03 12.95 3.87
CA PRO A 8 -8.96 13.32 2.96
C PRO A 8 -7.93 12.21 2.79
N ALA A 9 -7.53 11.98 1.55
CA ALA A 9 -6.45 11.09 1.19
C ALA A 9 -5.10 11.79 1.39
N TRP A 10 -4.28 11.26 2.29
CA TRP A 10 -2.92 11.74 2.49
C TRP A 10 -1.99 11.20 1.41
N ALA A 11 -1.39 12.09 0.63
CA ALA A 11 -0.65 11.69 -0.56
C ALA A 11 0.57 10.81 -0.25
N TRP A 12 1.26 11.08 0.87
CA TRP A 12 2.41 10.28 1.30
C TRP A 12 2.07 8.80 1.55
N LEU A 13 0.82 8.44 1.84
CA LEU A 13 0.41 7.03 2.03
C LEU A 13 0.40 6.22 0.74
N LEU A 14 0.39 6.88 -0.42
CA LEU A 14 0.35 6.22 -1.73
C LEU A 14 1.64 5.45 -2.01
N GLY A 15 2.80 5.99 -1.61
CA GLY A 15 4.11 5.34 -1.72
C GLY A 15 4.20 3.98 -0.99
N PRO A 16 3.99 3.92 0.34
CA PRO A 16 4.01 2.66 1.08
C PRO A 16 2.88 1.70 0.63
N PHE A 17 1.72 2.22 0.22
CA PHE A 17 0.65 1.39 -0.35
C PHE A 17 1.10 0.70 -1.65
N ALA A 18 1.63 1.45 -2.63
CA ALA A 18 2.10 0.91 -3.90
C ALA A 18 3.20 -0.14 -3.69
N LEU A 19 4.13 0.09 -2.77
CA LEU A 19 5.16 -0.88 -2.42
C LEU A 19 4.61 -2.14 -1.75
N ALA A 20 3.66 -2.00 -0.84
CA ALA A 20 3.00 -3.16 -0.25
C ALA A 20 2.27 -3.99 -1.32
N HIS A 21 1.56 -3.33 -2.23
CA HIS A 21 0.92 -3.98 -3.37
C HIS A 21 1.94 -4.72 -4.24
N PHE A 22 3.05 -4.05 -4.61
CA PHE A 22 4.13 -4.66 -5.38
C PHE A 22 4.70 -5.91 -4.69
N ARG A 23 4.98 -5.84 -3.39
CA ARG A 23 5.55 -6.97 -2.63
C ARG A 23 4.60 -8.17 -2.49
N VAL A 24 3.30 -7.92 -2.51
CA VAL A 24 2.28 -8.98 -2.38
C VAL A 24 1.94 -9.59 -3.74
N GLN A 25 1.80 -8.77 -4.77
CA GLN A 25 1.32 -9.20 -6.09
C GLN A 25 2.46 -9.52 -7.07
N GLY A 26 3.67 -8.98 -6.84
CA GLY A 26 4.80 -9.14 -7.74
C GLY A 26 4.65 -8.43 -9.09
N ASP A 27 3.65 -7.55 -9.23
CA ASP A 27 3.36 -6.82 -10.47
C ASP A 27 3.82 -5.35 -10.35
N PRO A 28 4.96 -4.98 -10.97
CA PRO A 28 5.46 -3.61 -10.92
C PRO A 28 4.59 -2.64 -11.72
N ALA A 29 3.95 -3.09 -12.82
CA ALA A 29 3.12 -2.23 -13.64
C ALA A 29 1.84 -1.83 -12.88
N ALA A 30 1.17 -2.80 -12.27
CA ALA A 30 0.00 -2.54 -11.43
C ALA A 30 0.35 -1.65 -10.22
N ALA A 31 1.53 -1.83 -9.63
CA ALA A 31 1.95 -1.00 -8.51
C ALA A 31 2.27 0.45 -8.92
N LEU A 32 2.94 0.66 -10.05
CA LEU A 32 3.24 2.01 -10.57
C LEU A 32 1.98 2.76 -11.00
N ALA A 33 0.95 2.07 -11.48
CA ALA A 33 -0.33 2.68 -11.84
C ALA A 33 -0.99 3.43 -10.67
N PHE A 34 -0.74 3.03 -9.42
CA PHE A 34 -1.22 3.79 -8.25
C PHE A 34 -0.51 5.13 -8.08
N LEU A 35 0.74 5.26 -8.51
CA LEU A 35 1.54 6.49 -8.37
C LEU A 35 1.38 7.43 -9.57
N GLU A 36 0.96 6.92 -10.73
CA GLU A 36 0.80 7.67 -11.99
C GLU A 36 -0.02 8.97 -11.85
N PRO A 37 -1.13 9.02 -11.07
CA PRO A 37 -1.87 10.28 -10.88
C PRO A 37 -1.03 11.42 -10.29
N MET A 38 0.03 11.12 -9.53
CA MET A 38 0.92 12.15 -9.01
C MET A 38 1.70 12.87 -10.12
N ALA A 39 1.97 12.21 -11.25
CA ALA A 39 2.62 12.85 -12.39
C ALA A 39 1.72 13.92 -13.03
N HIS A 40 0.40 13.66 -13.12
CA HIS A 40 -0.57 14.65 -13.58
C HIS A 40 -0.68 15.83 -12.61
N HIS A 41 -0.65 15.56 -11.30
CA HIS A 41 -0.71 16.59 -10.25
C HIS A 41 0.46 17.57 -10.29
N LEU A 42 1.62 17.20 -10.84
CA LEU A 42 2.79 18.11 -10.94
C LEU A 42 2.53 19.38 -11.75
N ALA A 43 1.50 19.40 -12.59
CA ALA A 43 1.10 20.58 -13.37
C ALA A 43 0.03 21.46 -12.67
N ASP A 44 -0.42 21.08 -11.46
CA ASP A 44 -1.50 21.74 -10.72
C ASP A 44 -1.07 22.12 -9.28
N TYR A 45 -1.84 22.99 -8.63
CA TYR A 45 -1.75 23.45 -7.24
C TYR A 45 -0.39 24.02 -6.79
N GLY A 46 0.63 23.16 -6.65
CA GLY A 46 2.00 23.50 -6.31
C GLY A 46 2.94 22.95 -7.36
N VAL A 47 2.94 23.56 -8.56
CA VAL A 47 3.65 23.11 -9.76
C VAL A 47 5.04 22.56 -9.44
N GLY A 48 5.31 21.34 -9.90
CA GLY A 48 6.56 20.61 -9.62
C GLY A 48 6.64 19.97 -8.23
N SER A 49 5.54 19.97 -7.47
CA SER A 49 5.45 19.38 -6.13
C SER A 49 4.15 18.59 -5.93
N ILE A 50 4.02 17.96 -4.76
CA ILE A 50 2.84 17.17 -4.39
C ILE A 50 2.20 17.78 -3.15
N ALA A 51 0.86 17.88 -3.18
CA ALA A 51 0.07 18.39 -2.08
C ALA A 51 0.13 17.49 -0.84
N GLU A 52 -0.28 18.03 0.30
CA GLU A 52 -0.38 17.29 1.55
C GLU A 52 -1.51 16.25 1.53
N ILE A 53 -2.70 16.70 1.14
CA ILE A 53 -3.93 15.90 1.13
C ILE A 53 -4.76 16.21 -0.11
N PHE A 54 -5.62 15.26 -0.46
CA PHE A 54 -6.61 15.35 -1.52
C PHE A 54 -7.99 15.01 -0.97
N ASP A 55 -9.05 15.60 -1.53
CA ASP A 55 -10.42 15.17 -1.22
C ASP A 55 -10.60 13.68 -1.59
N GLY A 56 -11.42 12.95 -0.83
CA GLY A 56 -11.63 11.50 -1.01
C GLY A 56 -12.50 11.13 -2.22
N GLU A 57 -13.22 12.11 -2.76
CA GLU A 57 -14.12 11.95 -3.89
C GLU A 57 -13.70 12.82 -5.08
N SER A 58 -14.06 12.38 -6.29
CA SER A 58 -13.83 13.14 -7.52
C SER A 58 -14.43 14.56 -7.40
N PRO A 59 -13.68 15.62 -7.76
CA PRO A 59 -12.48 15.62 -8.60
C PRO A 59 -11.15 15.48 -7.85
N PHE A 60 -11.15 15.01 -6.60
CA PHE A 60 -9.97 14.81 -5.76
C PHE A 60 -9.15 16.09 -5.59
N THR A 61 -9.82 17.19 -5.23
CA THR A 61 -9.18 18.51 -5.15
C THR A 61 -8.00 18.50 -4.15
N PRO A 62 -6.82 19.03 -4.53
CA PRO A 62 -5.69 19.15 -3.62
C PRO A 62 -5.94 20.21 -2.55
N ARG A 63 -5.51 19.93 -1.31
CA ARG A 63 -5.61 20.84 -0.16
C ARG A 63 -4.37 20.76 0.73
N GLY A 64 -4.35 21.61 1.75
CA GLY A 64 -3.28 21.64 2.75
C GLY A 64 -2.03 22.34 2.23
N CYS A 65 -0.85 21.84 2.62
CA CYS A 65 0.41 22.37 2.10
C CYS A 65 0.54 22.12 0.58
N ILE A 66 0.87 23.17 -0.18
CA ILE A 66 1.03 23.10 -1.65
C ILE A 66 2.24 22.25 -2.09
N ALA A 67 3.26 22.15 -1.24
CA ALA A 67 4.51 21.47 -1.52
C ALA A 67 4.96 20.71 -0.27
N GLN A 68 4.58 19.44 -0.17
CA GLN A 68 4.72 18.66 1.03
C GLN A 68 5.84 17.61 0.85
N ALA A 69 6.86 17.70 1.70
CA ALA A 69 8.11 16.97 1.52
C ALA A 69 7.98 15.44 1.61
N TRP A 70 7.09 14.93 2.44
CA TRP A 70 6.89 13.50 2.69
C TRP A 70 6.07 12.84 1.57
N SER A 71 5.13 13.56 0.96
CA SER A 71 4.38 13.19 -0.24
C SER A 71 5.33 13.05 -1.43
N VAL A 72 6.20 14.04 -1.63
CA VAL A 72 7.24 13.97 -2.68
C VAL A 72 8.21 12.82 -2.41
N ALA A 73 8.74 12.72 -1.19
CA ALA A 73 9.71 11.68 -0.83
C ALA A 73 9.14 10.27 -0.98
N GLU A 74 7.94 9.99 -0.47
CA GLU A 74 7.34 8.66 -0.52
C GLU A 74 6.93 8.25 -1.93
N THR A 75 6.47 9.20 -2.75
CA THR A 75 6.16 8.95 -4.17
C THR A 75 7.43 8.56 -4.93
N LEU A 76 8.50 9.34 -4.81
CA LEU A 76 9.77 9.07 -5.49
C LEU A 76 10.40 7.76 -5.00
N ARG A 77 10.42 7.53 -3.68
CA ARG A 77 10.99 6.33 -3.07
C ARG A 77 10.31 5.07 -3.60
N ALA A 78 8.98 5.04 -3.61
CA ALA A 78 8.22 3.91 -4.13
C ALA A 78 8.42 3.74 -5.64
N TRP A 79 8.38 4.84 -6.41
CA TRP A 79 8.57 4.79 -7.86
C TRP A 79 9.92 4.20 -8.22
N MET A 80 11.00 4.68 -7.61
CA MET A 80 12.37 4.23 -7.87
C MET A 80 12.57 2.75 -7.50
N GLU A 81 12.05 2.31 -6.34
CA GLU A 81 12.15 0.91 -5.91
C GLU A 81 11.38 -0.04 -6.85
N ILE A 82 10.15 0.32 -7.24
CA ILE A 82 9.33 -0.52 -8.14
C ILE A 82 9.90 -0.54 -9.55
N ALA A 83 10.23 0.63 -10.12
CA ALA A 83 10.78 0.72 -11.47
C ALA A 83 12.16 0.05 -11.58
N GLY A 84 12.98 0.15 -10.54
CA GLY A 84 14.28 -0.51 -10.46
C GLY A 84 14.19 -2.04 -10.29
N SER A 85 13.04 -2.57 -9.91
CA SER A 85 12.83 -4.01 -9.70
C SER A 85 12.51 -4.78 -10.99
N GLY A 86 12.37 -4.10 -12.14
CA GLY A 86 12.05 -4.70 -13.44
C GLY A 86 13.11 -5.65 -14.05
N GLY A 87 14.09 -6.09 -13.26
CA GLY A 87 15.14 -7.02 -13.68
C GLY A 87 15.20 -8.34 -12.91
N GLU A 88 14.53 -8.48 -11.76
CA GLU A 88 14.57 -9.72 -10.97
C GLU A 88 13.16 -10.09 -10.53
N PRO A 89 12.63 -11.27 -10.92
CA PRO A 89 11.38 -11.75 -10.37
C PRO A 89 11.55 -11.88 -8.86
N GLY A 90 10.81 -11.06 -8.10
CA GLY A 90 10.73 -11.19 -6.65
C GLY A 90 10.37 -12.64 -6.28
N PRO A 91 10.83 -13.14 -5.12
CA PRO A 91 10.62 -14.54 -4.75
C PRO A 91 9.13 -14.86 -4.88
N SER A 92 8.84 -15.77 -5.82
CA SER A 92 7.52 -16.22 -6.19
C SER A 92 6.64 -16.40 -4.96
N GLY A 93 5.40 -15.91 -5.06
CA GLY A 93 4.42 -15.79 -3.99
C GLY A 93 4.52 -16.86 -2.92
N ARG A 94 4.46 -16.42 -1.66
CA ARG A 94 4.31 -17.31 -0.51
C ARG A 94 3.14 -18.24 -0.79
N GLU A 95 3.43 -19.52 -0.93
CA GLU A 95 2.44 -20.59 -0.79
C GLU A 95 1.59 -20.26 0.44
N THR A 96 0.31 -20.01 0.22
CA THR A 96 -0.64 -19.90 1.32
C THR A 96 -0.76 -21.30 1.90
N SER A 97 0.11 -21.62 2.86
CA SER A 97 0.13 -22.90 3.55
C SER A 97 -1.28 -23.17 4.07
N GLU A 98 -1.95 -24.10 3.41
CA GLU A 98 -3.26 -24.59 3.78
C GLU A 98 -3.15 -25.09 5.22
N ARG A 99 -3.88 -24.43 6.11
CA ARG A 99 -3.77 -24.63 7.56
C ARG A 99 -4.26 -26.04 7.89
N VAL A 100 -3.34 -27.00 7.94
CA VAL A 100 -3.62 -28.39 8.35
C VAL A 100 -4.33 -28.37 9.71
N PRO A 101 -5.57 -28.90 9.82
CA PRO A 101 -6.28 -28.90 11.10
C PRO A 101 -5.56 -29.85 12.06
N ARG A 102 -5.09 -29.29 13.19
CA ARG A 102 -4.47 -30.07 14.27
C ARG A 102 -5.49 -31.07 14.82
N ARG A 103 -5.28 -32.37 14.60
CA ARG A 103 -6.06 -33.44 15.24
C ARG A 103 -5.90 -33.32 16.76
N ALA A 104 -7.03 -33.20 17.46
CA ALA A 104 -7.08 -33.25 18.91
C ALA A 104 -6.63 -34.64 19.42
N PRO A 105 -5.87 -34.73 20.53
CA PRO A 105 -5.46 -36.02 21.08
C PRO A 105 -6.67 -36.77 21.65
N ALA A 106 -6.77 -38.06 21.32
CA ALA A 106 -7.84 -38.94 21.77
C ALA A 106 -7.80 -39.08 23.31
N ARG A 107 -8.88 -38.66 23.99
CA ARG A 107 -9.07 -38.92 25.42
C ARG A 107 -9.22 -40.43 25.66
N GLY A 108 -8.21 -41.02 26.31
CA GLY A 108 -8.23 -42.42 26.73
C GLY A 108 -9.39 -42.70 27.69
N ARG A 109 -10.18 -43.73 27.38
CA ARG A 109 -11.23 -44.26 28.25
C ARG A 109 -10.60 -44.88 29.50
N ARG A 110 -10.81 -44.28 30.68
CA ARG A 110 -10.57 -44.96 31.96
C ARG A 110 -11.62 -46.06 32.12
N LYS A 111 -11.16 -47.31 32.27
CA LYS A 111 -12.01 -48.45 32.65
C LYS A 111 -12.44 -48.29 34.10
N ALA A 112 -13.74 -48.40 34.35
CA ALA A 112 -14.30 -48.60 35.69
C ALA A 112 -13.80 -49.95 36.24
N ARG A 113 -13.39 -49.97 37.52
CA ARG A 113 -13.24 -51.19 38.31
C ARG A 113 -14.35 -51.20 39.36
N ALA A 114 -14.81 -52.43 39.62
CA ALA A 114 -15.98 -52.84 40.39
C ALA A 114 -16.01 -52.31 41.82
#